data_AF-X1MNV1-F1
#
_entry.id   AF-X1MNV1-F1
#
_cell.length_a   1.000
_cell.length_b   1.000
_cell.length_c   1.000
_cell.angle_alpha   90.00
_cell.angle_beta   90.00
_cell.angle_gamma   90.00
#
_symmetry.space_group_name_H-M   'P 1'
#
loop_
_entity.id
_entity.type
_entity.pdbx_description
1 polymer ?
#
loop_
_entity_poly.entity_id
_entity_poly.type
_entity_poly.pdbx_seq_one_letter_code
_entity_poly.pdbx_strand_id
1 'polypeptide(L)'
;IESAVLTGTAASDRDWYCKDNDQSDDNSFTPAQLDHGNQGEWDFVIKSPSVAGTTYYYRLYYYDSGWTALDTYTYTARLTVTATEQKSFRDGVYPDSTYSGTRDTYIVGSPTPKTNANFGTSTPLLVDGQEPDCSALLKWDISAIPVGTTVTAATITIYVENESNDSYELYEMKQNWVEGTTANPATTGATWNHFDVSLGDSGLWQSAGAQGANDKGSDILGTYSGHGGAVNTFIEITLNANGIAEVQDWVNNPS
;
A
#
# COMPACT_ATOMS: atom_id res chain seq x y z
N ILE A 1 10.30 8.05 -2.15
CA ILE A 1 11.14 7.95 -0.93
C ILE A 1 12.11 6.81 -1.21
N GLU A 2 13.39 7.12 -1.42
CA GLU A 2 14.40 6.09 -1.64
C GLU A 2 14.77 5.48 -0.28
N SER A 3 14.57 4.18 -0.11
CA SER A 3 15.14 3.43 1.02
C SER A 3 16.25 2.52 0.50
N ALA A 4 17.36 2.50 1.23
CA ALA A 4 18.55 1.70 0.94
C ALA A 4 18.75 0.70 2.08
N VAL A 5 18.90 -0.59 1.75
CA VAL A 5 19.27 -1.62 2.72
C VAL A 5 20.65 -2.15 2.34
N LEU A 6 21.65 -1.94 3.21
CA LEU A 6 22.95 -2.60 3.09
C LEU A 6 22.80 -4.07 3.54
N THR A 7 23.17 -5.02 2.70
CA THR A 7 23.37 -6.41 3.13
C THR A 7 24.81 -6.82 2.83
N GLY A 8 25.55 -7.17 3.87
CA GLY A 8 26.90 -7.72 3.77
C GLY A 8 27.03 -8.90 4.73
N THR A 9 27.59 -10.01 4.25
CA THR A 9 27.94 -11.16 5.10
C THR A 9 29.41 -11.02 5.50
N ALA A 10 29.67 -10.91 6.81
CA ALA A 10 31.04 -10.98 7.32
C ALA A 10 31.59 -12.39 7.09
N ALA A 11 32.68 -12.52 6.33
CA ALA A 11 33.43 -13.76 6.26
C ALA A 11 34.38 -13.84 7.46
N SER A 12 34.00 -14.66 8.45
CA SER A 12 34.80 -15.20 9.57
C SER A 12 35.55 -14.21 10.49
N ASP A 13 35.15 -14.24 11.77
CA ASP A 13 35.91 -13.93 13.00
C ASP A 13 37.30 -13.32 12.82
N ARG A 14 37.39 -11.99 12.82
CA ARG A 14 38.52 -11.27 13.45
C ARG A 14 37.99 -9.98 14.07
N ASP A 15 38.31 -9.81 15.35
CA ASP A 15 37.92 -8.68 16.20
C ASP A 15 38.24 -7.33 15.55
N TRP A 16 37.21 -6.51 15.39
CA TRP A 16 37.33 -5.13 14.93
C TRP A 16 37.65 -4.25 16.15
N TYR A 17 38.86 -3.70 16.22
CA TYR A 17 39.24 -2.68 17.21
C TYR A 17 39.70 -1.42 16.48
N CYS A 18 38.95 -0.32 16.59
CA CYS A 18 39.46 1.01 16.26
C CYS A 18 39.94 1.71 17.54
N LYS A 19 41.25 1.87 17.69
CA LYS A 19 41.81 2.92 18.57
C LYS A 19 42.00 4.16 17.71
N ASP A 20 41.13 5.13 17.90
CA ASP A 20 41.34 6.50 17.44
C ASP A 20 42.47 7.11 18.28
N ASN A 21 43.53 7.56 17.62
CA ASN A 21 44.39 8.58 18.18
C ASN A 21 45.03 9.38 17.04
N ASP A 22 44.35 10.46 16.70
CA ASP A 22 44.92 11.77 16.36
C ASP A 22 44.99 12.17 14.86
N GLN A 23 44.09 13.10 14.55
CA GLN A 23 44.25 14.30 13.71
C GLN A 23 45.25 14.23 12.55
N SER A 24 44.80 13.79 11.37
CA SER A 24 45.10 14.47 10.09
C SER A 24 44.58 13.65 8.90
N ASP A 25 43.26 13.45 8.82
CA ASP A 25 42.71 12.81 7.64
C ASP A 25 42.53 13.85 6.52
N ASP A 26 43.45 13.78 5.55
CA ASP A 26 43.26 14.26 4.18
C ASP A 26 42.18 13.39 3.50
N ASN A 27 40.96 13.50 4.01
CA ASN A 27 39.78 13.05 3.32
C ASN A 27 39.41 14.17 2.35
N SER A 28 39.65 13.93 1.06
CA SER A 28 39.06 14.73 -0.03
C SER A 28 37.53 14.59 -0.15
N PHE A 29 36.85 14.26 0.95
CA PHE A 29 35.42 14.39 1.13
C PHE A 29 35.17 15.58 2.06
N THR A 30 34.33 16.51 1.62
CA THR A 30 34.01 17.69 2.43
C THR A 30 33.49 17.26 3.81
N PRO A 31 33.86 17.94 4.93
CA PRO A 31 33.54 17.52 6.31
C PRO A 31 32.05 17.38 6.67
N ALA A 32 31.13 17.56 5.72
CA ALA A 32 29.68 17.47 5.90
C ALA A 32 29.08 16.11 5.47
N GLN A 33 29.91 15.08 5.22
CA GLN A 33 29.50 13.85 4.52
C GLN A 33 29.72 12.53 5.26
N LEU A 34 30.29 12.53 6.47
CA LEU A 34 30.48 11.32 7.29
C LEU A 34 30.14 11.64 8.75
N ASP A 35 29.12 10.99 9.30
CA ASP A 35 28.85 10.97 10.75
C ASP A 35 29.29 9.61 11.27
N HIS A 36 30.15 9.60 12.28
CA HIS A 36 30.75 8.39 12.79
C HIS A 36 29.84 7.89 13.91
N GLY A 37 29.02 6.88 13.60
CA GLY A 37 28.27 6.13 14.61
C GLY A 37 29.20 5.56 15.69
N ASN A 38 28.63 5.32 16.88
CA ASN A 38 29.38 4.83 18.03
C ASN A 38 30.22 3.58 17.71
N GLN A 39 31.35 3.45 18.42
CA GLN A 39 32.41 2.44 18.24
C GLN A 39 31.96 1.12 17.60
N GLY A 40 32.40 0.90 16.35
CA GLY A 40 32.31 -0.39 15.66
C GLY A 40 31.28 -0.46 14.54
N GLU A 41 30.37 0.50 14.42
CA GLU A 41 29.39 0.57 13.33
C GLU A 41 29.68 1.77 12.42
N TRP A 42 30.03 1.49 11.16
CA TRP A 42 30.11 2.51 10.12
C TRP A 42 28.72 2.73 9.52
N ASP A 43 28.10 3.85 9.85
CA ASP A 43 26.82 4.23 9.25
C ASP A 43 27.09 5.06 7.98
N PHE A 44 26.89 4.45 6.80
CA PHE A 44 27.14 5.10 5.52
C PHE A 44 25.84 5.72 4.99
N VAL A 45 25.75 7.04 5.02
CA VAL A 45 24.64 7.78 4.40
C VAL A 45 24.97 8.14 2.96
N ILE A 46 24.29 7.51 2.00
CA ILE A 46 24.39 7.92 0.59
C ILE A 46 23.48 9.12 0.39
N LYS A 47 24.09 10.28 0.12
CA LYS A 47 23.35 11.49 -0.25
C LYS A 47 23.07 11.50 -1.75
N SER A 48 21.83 11.83 -2.10
CA SER A 48 21.25 11.93 -3.44
C SER A 48 22.06 12.77 -4.45
N PRO A 49 21.92 12.53 -5.77
CA PRO A 49 20.98 11.60 -6.40
C PRO A 49 21.59 10.20 -6.58
N SER A 50 20.87 9.19 -6.09
CA SER A 50 21.16 7.79 -6.40
C SER A 50 20.30 7.36 -7.60
N VAL A 51 20.83 6.48 -8.46
CA VAL A 51 20.10 6.01 -9.66
C VAL A 51 19.62 4.59 -9.39
N ALA A 52 18.30 4.40 -9.44
CA ALA A 52 17.70 3.08 -9.25
C ALA A 52 18.28 2.04 -10.22
N GLY A 53 18.52 0.82 -9.72
CA GLY A 53 19.16 -0.27 -10.48
C GLY A 53 20.68 -0.12 -10.65
N THR A 54 21.31 0.92 -10.09
CA THR A 54 22.78 1.07 -10.13
C THR A 54 23.43 0.36 -8.96
N THR A 55 24.42 -0.49 -9.24
CA THR A 55 25.30 -1.06 -8.21
C THR A 55 26.40 -0.06 -7.87
N TYR A 56 26.47 0.34 -6.61
CA TYR A 56 27.57 1.16 -6.09
C TYR A 56 28.65 0.28 -5.48
N TYR A 57 29.90 0.68 -5.68
CA TYR A 57 31.08 0.03 -5.10
C TYR A 57 31.76 1.02 -4.14
N TYR A 58 32.05 0.60 -2.92
CA TYR A 58 32.91 1.35 -2.00
C TYR A 58 34.26 0.64 -1.83
N ARG A 59 35.28 1.40 -1.45
CA ARG A 59 36.60 0.87 -1.09
C ARG A 59 37.00 1.49 0.24
N LEU A 60 37.21 0.66 1.25
CA LEU A 60 37.78 1.11 2.52
C LEU A 60 39.31 1.10 2.42
N TYR A 61 39.93 2.14 2.94
CA TYR A 61 41.36 2.19 3.21
C TYR A 61 41.55 2.16 4.72
N TYR A 62 42.46 1.32 5.21
CA TYR A 62 42.93 1.42 6.58
C TYR A 62 44.46 1.48 6.58
N TYR A 63 45.00 2.22 7.53
CA TYR A 63 46.43 2.27 7.79
C TYR A 63 46.73 1.38 9.00
N ASP A 64 47.74 0.52 8.91
CA ASP A 64 48.29 -0.07 10.13
C ASP A 64 49.10 0.98 10.89
N SER A 65 49.27 0.77 12.20
CA SER A 65 49.97 1.70 13.11
C SER A 65 51.46 1.89 12.80
N GLY A 66 51.98 1.30 11.72
CA GLY A 66 53.36 1.40 11.26
C GLY A 66 53.57 2.38 10.11
N TRP A 67 52.54 2.99 9.53
CA TRP A 67 52.60 4.01 8.44
C TRP A 67 53.48 3.63 7.22
N THR A 68 53.83 2.35 7.07
CA THR A 68 54.88 1.91 6.12
C THR A 68 54.36 0.96 5.05
N ALA A 69 53.12 0.47 5.17
CA ALA A 69 52.41 -0.23 4.10
C ALA A 69 50.92 0.10 4.15
N LEU A 70 50.37 0.46 2.98
CA LEU A 70 48.93 0.66 2.80
C LEU A 70 48.32 -0.70 2.51
N ASP A 71 47.90 -1.42 3.55
CA ASP A 71 47.19 -2.68 3.38
C ASP A 71 45.79 -2.39 2.81
N THR A 72 45.64 -2.65 1.51
CA THR A 72 44.38 -2.40 0.81
C THR A 72 43.50 -3.65 0.88
N TYR A 73 42.46 -3.63 1.72
CA TYR A 73 41.35 -4.59 1.59
C TYR A 73 40.20 -3.97 0.83
N THR A 74 39.97 -4.47 -0.39
CA THR A 74 38.79 -4.07 -1.17
C THR A 74 37.59 -4.90 -0.72
N TYR A 75 36.71 -4.28 0.06
CA TYR A 75 35.38 -4.83 0.32
C TYR A 75 34.42 -4.39 -0.79
N THR A 76 33.71 -5.34 -1.36
CA THR A 76 32.71 -5.06 -2.38
C THR A 76 31.35 -5.28 -1.75
N ALA A 77 30.65 -4.22 -1.34
CA ALA A 77 29.21 -4.36 -1.12
C ALA A 77 28.46 -3.95 -2.38
N ARG A 78 27.33 -4.61 -2.59
CA ARG A 78 26.35 -4.21 -3.61
C ARG A 78 25.27 -3.44 -2.89
N LEU A 79 25.10 -2.17 -3.28
CA LEU A 79 23.89 -1.44 -2.96
C LEU A 79 22.91 -1.59 -4.12
N THR A 80 21.69 -2.03 -3.80
CA THR A 80 20.57 -1.98 -4.73
C THR A 80 19.67 -0.82 -4.32
N VAL A 81 19.58 0.20 -5.18
CA VAL A 81 18.60 1.27 -5.05
C VAL A 81 17.35 0.86 -5.81
N THR A 82 16.23 0.73 -5.11
CA THR A 82 14.92 0.49 -5.72
C THR A 82 14.16 1.81 -5.79
N ALA A 83 13.79 2.25 -6.99
CA ALA A 83 12.85 3.36 -7.12
C ALA A 83 11.45 2.88 -6.75
N THR A 84 10.82 3.53 -5.78
CA THR A 84 9.40 3.36 -5.49
C THR A 84 8.62 4.47 -6.20
N GLU A 85 7.64 4.08 -6.99
CA GLU A 85 6.65 5.00 -7.57
C GLU A 85 5.36 4.98 -6.75
N GLN A 86 4.68 6.12 -6.61
CA GLN A 86 3.35 6.21 -6.03
C GLN A 86 2.31 6.41 -7.14
N LYS A 87 1.26 5.60 -7.13
CA LYS A 87 0.07 5.74 -7.99
C LYS A 87 -1.14 6.05 -7.10
N SER A 88 -2.05 6.95 -7.52
CA SER A 88 -3.27 7.30 -6.77
C SER A 88 -4.53 7.26 -7.64
N PHE A 89 -5.55 6.48 -7.31
CA PHE A 89 -6.68 6.29 -8.24
C PHE A 89 -7.88 7.15 -7.83
N ARG A 90 -8.11 8.26 -8.56
CA ARG A 90 -9.24 9.18 -8.31
C ARG A 90 -9.77 9.76 -9.61
N ASP A 91 -11.07 9.60 -9.82
CA ASP A 91 -11.75 10.07 -11.03
C ASP A 91 -11.46 11.55 -11.31
N GLY A 92 -11.08 11.84 -12.57
CA GLY A 92 -10.71 13.15 -13.05
C GLY A 92 -9.37 13.69 -12.54
N VAL A 93 -8.56 12.91 -11.82
CA VAL A 93 -7.31 13.39 -11.20
C VAL A 93 -6.08 12.57 -11.58
N TYR A 94 -6.06 11.26 -11.31
CA TYR A 94 -4.87 10.42 -11.52
C TYR A 94 -5.28 9.00 -11.93
N PRO A 95 -4.53 8.30 -12.81
CA PRO A 95 -3.20 8.60 -13.40
C PRO A 95 -3.12 9.83 -14.29
N ASP A 96 -4.25 10.28 -14.81
CA ASP A 96 -4.39 11.56 -15.48
C ASP A 96 -5.84 12.06 -15.33
N SER A 97 -6.14 13.23 -15.91
CA SER A 97 -7.45 13.86 -15.81
C SER A 97 -8.59 13.08 -16.50
N THR A 98 -8.30 12.00 -17.22
CA THR A 98 -9.28 11.16 -17.92
C THR A 98 -9.66 9.90 -17.15
N TYR A 99 -8.98 9.61 -16.04
CA TYR A 99 -9.30 8.46 -15.21
C TYR A 99 -10.76 8.53 -14.73
N SER A 100 -11.48 7.42 -14.90
CA SER A 100 -12.89 7.25 -14.55
C SER A 100 -13.13 5.81 -14.06
N GLY A 101 -12.17 5.29 -13.29
CA GLY A 101 -12.08 3.91 -12.87
C GLY A 101 -12.57 3.65 -11.45
N THR A 102 -12.97 4.67 -10.68
CA THR A 102 -13.58 4.45 -9.36
C THR A 102 -15.04 4.06 -9.47
N ARG A 103 -15.46 3.07 -8.72
CA ARG A 103 -16.88 2.69 -8.54
C ARG A 103 -17.16 2.52 -7.07
N ASP A 104 -18.30 3.02 -6.62
CA ASP A 104 -18.76 2.83 -5.25
C ASP A 104 -20.27 2.68 -5.15
N THR A 105 -20.71 1.85 -4.21
CA THR A 105 -22.12 1.73 -3.85
C THR A 105 -22.23 1.15 -2.46
N TYR A 106 -23.43 1.07 -1.90
CA TYR A 106 -23.67 0.33 -0.67
C TYR A 106 -24.87 -0.60 -0.83
N ILE A 107 -24.88 -1.66 -0.03
CA ILE A 107 -25.98 -2.61 0.05
C ILE A 107 -26.57 -2.58 1.46
N VAL A 108 -27.89 -2.76 1.55
CA VAL A 108 -28.64 -2.59 2.81
C VAL A 108 -29.31 -3.91 3.20
N GLY A 109 -28.96 -4.44 4.37
CA GLY A 109 -29.38 -5.76 4.86
C GLY A 109 -30.45 -5.74 5.95
N SER A 110 -30.37 -4.82 6.90
CA SER A 110 -31.24 -4.76 8.09
C SER A 110 -31.93 -3.40 8.21
N PRO A 111 -33.12 -3.28 8.84
CA PRO A 111 -34.02 -4.35 9.30
C PRO A 111 -34.86 -4.95 8.16
N THR A 112 -34.79 -4.38 6.96
CA THR A 112 -35.45 -4.92 5.77
C THR A 112 -34.49 -4.82 4.59
N PRO A 113 -34.00 -5.97 4.08
CA PRO A 113 -33.04 -5.95 2.99
C PRO A 113 -33.61 -5.25 1.75
N LYS A 114 -32.81 -4.37 1.15
CA LYS A 114 -33.21 -3.68 -0.08
C LYS A 114 -32.83 -4.51 -1.29
N THR A 115 -33.53 -5.62 -1.47
CA THR A 115 -33.24 -6.70 -2.45
C THR A 115 -33.06 -6.22 -3.89
N ASN A 116 -33.83 -5.22 -4.31
CA ASN A 116 -33.83 -4.69 -5.68
C ASN A 116 -33.44 -3.21 -5.73
N ALA A 117 -32.88 -2.65 -4.65
CA ALA A 117 -32.41 -1.27 -4.67
C ALA A 117 -30.92 -1.23 -4.95
N ASN A 118 -30.52 -0.31 -5.81
CA ASN A 118 -29.14 0.05 -6.09
C ASN A 118 -28.89 1.47 -5.57
N PHE A 119 -27.67 1.73 -5.13
CA PHE A 119 -27.29 3.00 -4.52
C PHE A 119 -26.06 3.64 -5.17
N GLY A 120 -25.69 3.24 -6.39
CA GLY A 120 -24.48 3.74 -7.08
C GLY A 120 -24.50 5.23 -7.43
N THR A 121 -25.68 5.87 -7.40
CA THR A 121 -25.81 7.33 -7.57
C THR A 121 -26.11 8.05 -6.26
N SER A 122 -26.05 7.35 -5.13
CA SER A 122 -26.38 7.90 -3.81
C SER A 122 -25.18 8.60 -3.23
N THR A 123 -25.38 9.81 -2.70
CA THR A 123 -24.43 10.52 -1.86
C THR A 123 -25.12 10.89 -0.55
N PRO A 124 -24.59 10.50 0.63
CA PRO A 124 -23.30 9.84 0.84
C PRO A 124 -23.31 8.31 0.62
N LEU A 125 -22.11 7.73 0.63
CA LEU A 125 -21.85 6.29 0.78
C LEU A 125 -22.06 5.89 2.25
N LEU A 126 -22.74 4.76 2.51
CA LEU A 126 -23.10 4.33 3.87
C LEU A 126 -22.38 3.04 4.29
N VAL A 127 -21.91 3.04 5.54
CA VAL A 127 -21.42 1.86 6.26
C VAL A 127 -21.94 1.94 7.69
N ASP A 128 -22.66 0.92 8.14
CA ASP A 128 -23.31 0.88 9.46
C ASP A 128 -23.58 -0.57 9.86
N GLY A 129 -23.41 -0.94 11.13
CA GLY A 129 -23.58 -2.32 11.63
C GLY A 129 -24.88 -2.58 12.41
N GLN A 130 -25.76 -1.60 12.55
CA GLN A 130 -27.01 -1.72 13.32
C GLN A 130 -28.25 -1.61 12.44
N GLU A 131 -28.78 -0.40 12.25
CA GLU A 131 -30.03 -0.15 11.54
C GLU A 131 -30.02 1.24 10.87
N PRO A 132 -29.99 1.31 9.52
CA PRO A 132 -29.87 0.17 8.62
C PRO A 132 -28.45 -0.44 8.61
N ASP A 133 -28.34 -1.78 8.65
CA ASP A 133 -27.06 -2.46 8.38
C ASP A 133 -26.67 -2.25 6.92
N CYS A 134 -25.55 -1.56 6.70
CA CYS A 134 -25.06 -1.12 5.41
C CYS A 134 -23.60 -1.54 5.23
N SER A 135 -23.30 -2.13 4.07
CA SER A 135 -21.93 -2.43 3.65
C SER A 135 -21.62 -1.66 2.37
N ALA A 136 -20.51 -0.91 2.36
CA ALA A 136 -20.01 -0.27 1.16
C ALA A 136 -19.23 -1.27 0.28
N LEU A 137 -19.39 -1.13 -1.03
CA LEU A 137 -18.58 -1.79 -2.05
C LEU A 137 -17.75 -0.71 -2.73
N LEU A 138 -16.44 -0.92 -2.79
CA LEU A 138 -15.48 0.01 -3.38
C LEU A 138 -14.65 -0.72 -4.43
N LYS A 139 -14.38 -0.06 -5.56
CA LYS A 139 -13.62 -0.64 -6.66
C LYS A 139 -12.84 0.44 -7.40
N TRP A 140 -11.65 0.07 -7.84
CA TRP A 140 -10.75 0.92 -8.63
C TRP A 140 -10.23 0.13 -9.81
N ASP A 141 -10.11 0.78 -10.97
CA ASP A 141 -9.31 0.28 -12.08
C ASP A 141 -7.84 0.65 -11.83
N ILE A 142 -7.03 -0.37 -11.50
CA ILE A 142 -5.60 -0.20 -11.22
C ILE A 142 -4.71 -0.58 -12.41
N SER A 143 -5.26 -0.72 -13.63
CA SER A 143 -4.54 -1.15 -14.83
C SER A 143 -3.36 -0.25 -15.23
N ALA A 144 -3.29 0.96 -14.69
CA ALA A 144 -2.14 1.85 -14.84
C ALA A 144 -0.88 1.40 -14.07
N ILE A 145 -0.99 0.40 -13.18
CA ILE A 145 0.15 -0.27 -12.55
C ILE A 145 0.67 -1.36 -13.51
N PRO A 146 1.94 -1.31 -13.94
CA PRO A 146 2.50 -2.35 -14.79
C PRO A 146 2.49 -3.72 -14.10
N VAL A 147 2.10 -4.77 -14.83
CA VAL A 147 2.11 -6.16 -14.36
C VAL A 147 3.50 -6.55 -13.85
N GLY A 148 3.54 -7.23 -12.71
CA GLY A 148 4.78 -7.66 -12.03
C GLY A 148 5.45 -6.56 -11.20
N THR A 149 4.84 -5.38 -11.08
CA THR A 149 5.30 -4.35 -10.13
C THR A 149 5.12 -4.86 -8.70
N THR A 150 6.15 -4.68 -7.86
CA THR A 150 6.09 -5.03 -6.44
C THR A 150 5.32 -3.97 -5.66
N VAL A 151 4.23 -4.38 -5.01
CA VAL A 151 3.43 -3.53 -4.13
C VAL A 151 4.08 -3.50 -2.75
N THR A 152 4.58 -2.33 -2.34
CA THR A 152 5.23 -2.15 -1.04
C THR A 152 4.31 -1.57 0.02
N ALA A 153 3.28 -0.84 -0.40
CA ALA A 153 2.27 -0.23 0.45
C ALA A 153 1.01 0.08 -0.37
N ALA A 154 -0.15 0.06 0.28
CA ALA A 154 -1.42 0.48 -0.28
C ALA A 154 -2.26 1.16 0.80
N THR A 155 -2.90 2.27 0.45
CA THR A 155 -3.76 3.05 1.34
C THR A 155 -5.06 3.40 0.61
N ILE A 156 -6.16 3.39 1.36
CA ILE A 156 -7.46 3.88 0.89
C ILE A 156 -7.78 5.14 1.68
N THR A 157 -8.08 6.23 0.98
CA THR A 157 -8.47 7.49 1.60
C THR A 157 -9.96 7.72 1.42
N ILE A 158 -10.70 7.91 2.51
CA ILE A 158 -12.14 8.22 2.47
C ILE A 158 -12.43 9.52 3.21
N TYR A 159 -13.50 10.22 2.81
CA TYR A 159 -14.01 11.39 3.51
C TYR A 159 -15.13 10.97 4.46
N VAL A 160 -14.98 11.25 5.75
CA VAL A 160 -15.96 10.86 6.77
C VAL A 160 -16.88 12.04 7.05
N GLU A 161 -18.15 11.93 6.63
CA GLU A 161 -19.19 12.94 6.91
C GLU A 161 -19.88 12.71 8.27
N ASN A 162 -19.95 11.45 8.70
CA ASN A 162 -20.54 11.05 9.97
C ASN A 162 -19.83 9.79 10.45
N GLU A 163 -19.48 9.73 11.73
CA GLU A 163 -18.71 8.62 12.30
C GLU A 163 -19.54 7.79 13.29
N SER A 164 -19.12 6.54 13.48
CA SER A 164 -19.51 5.71 14.62
C SER A 164 -18.27 5.42 15.47
N ASN A 165 -18.46 4.98 16.72
CA ASN A 165 -17.39 4.39 17.54
C ASN A 165 -17.10 2.93 17.15
N ASP A 166 -17.86 2.37 16.21
CA ASP A 166 -17.66 1.01 15.72
C ASP A 166 -16.37 0.88 14.89
N SER A 167 -15.94 -0.37 14.71
CA SER A 167 -14.86 -0.72 13.82
C SER A 167 -15.41 -1.48 12.61
N TYR A 168 -14.85 -1.15 11.46
CA TYR A 168 -15.22 -1.69 10.16
C TYR A 168 -14.00 -2.33 9.51
N GLU A 169 -14.21 -3.50 8.94
CA GLU A 169 -13.16 -4.31 8.32
C GLU A 169 -13.31 -4.26 6.80
N LEU A 170 -12.18 -4.27 6.10
CA LEU A 170 -12.13 -4.34 4.65
C LEU A 170 -11.87 -5.77 4.21
N TYR A 171 -12.60 -6.20 3.19
CA TYR A 171 -12.51 -7.53 2.61
C TYR A 171 -12.40 -7.44 1.08
N GLU A 172 -11.74 -8.43 0.47
CA GLU A 172 -11.70 -8.60 -0.98
C GLU A 172 -13.12 -8.83 -1.51
N MET A 173 -13.47 -8.20 -2.64
CA MET A 173 -14.65 -8.55 -3.43
C MET A 173 -14.24 -9.46 -4.58
N LYS A 174 -14.85 -10.66 -4.66
CA LYS A 174 -14.51 -11.69 -5.65
C LYS A 174 -15.38 -11.66 -6.90
N GLN A 175 -16.58 -11.08 -6.79
CA GLN A 175 -17.43 -10.86 -7.95
C GLN A 175 -17.11 -9.52 -8.61
N ASN A 176 -17.14 -9.51 -9.94
CA ASN A 176 -17.01 -8.31 -10.75
C ASN A 176 -18.33 -7.53 -10.75
N TRP A 177 -18.65 -6.88 -9.64
CA TRP A 177 -19.87 -6.11 -9.47
C TRP A 177 -19.87 -4.81 -10.29
N VAL A 178 -21.07 -4.29 -10.53
CA VAL A 178 -21.34 -3.05 -11.29
C VAL A 178 -21.97 -2.00 -10.36
N GLU A 179 -21.57 -0.74 -10.46
CA GLU A 179 -22.07 0.35 -9.61
C GLU A 179 -23.56 0.62 -9.77
N GLY A 180 -24.08 0.56 -10.99
CA GLY A 180 -25.48 0.82 -11.29
C GLY A 180 -25.83 2.30 -11.30
N THR A 181 -26.92 2.63 -11.99
CA THR A 181 -27.38 4.03 -12.15
C THR A 181 -28.86 4.23 -11.88
N THR A 182 -29.56 3.17 -11.42
CA THR A 182 -31.03 3.17 -11.27
C THR A 182 -31.41 2.68 -9.88
N ALA A 183 -32.09 3.51 -9.09
CA ALA A 183 -32.17 3.27 -7.65
C ALA A 183 -33.18 2.19 -7.22
N ASN A 184 -34.44 2.21 -7.69
CA ASN A 184 -35.46 1.25 -7.24
C ASN A 184 -36.72 1.21 -8.15
N PRO A 185 -37.03 0.10 -8.84
CA PRO A 185 -36.21 -1.10 -8.94
C PRO A 185 -34.94 -0.82 -9.74
N ALA A 186 -33.83 -1.42 -9.31
CA ALA A 186 -32.61 -1.42 -10.10
C ALA A 186 -32.81 -2.20 -11.40
N THR A 187 -32.20 -1.71 -12.47
CA THR A 187 -32.10 -2.39 -13.77
C THR A 187 -30.65 -2.72 -14.12
N THR A 188 -29.70 -2.13 -13.40
CA THR A 188 -28.25 -2.36 -13.49
C THR A 188 -27.63 -2.27 -12.10
N GLY A 189 -26.47 -2.91 -11.94
CA GLY A 189 -25.61 -2.71 -10.76
C GLY A 189 -25.92 -3.59 -9.57
N ALA A 190 -25.14 -3.41 -8.51
CA ALA A 190 -25.21 -4.20 -7.31
C ALA A 190 -26.41 -3.80 -6.44
N THR A 191 -27.01 -4.81 -5.83
CA THR A 191 -28.09 -4.71 -4.83
C THR A 191 -27.78 -5.69 -3.71
N TRP A 192 -28.68 -5.79 -2.72
CA TRP A 192 -28.55 -6.82 -1.69
C TRP A 192 -28.53 -8.26 -2.25
N ASN A 193 -29.20 -8.54 -3.37
CA ASN A 193 -29.25 -9.88 -3.96
C ASN A 193 -28.32 -10.10 -5.16
N HIS A 194 -27.94 -9.03 -5.88
CA HIS A 194 -27.16 -9.13 -7.11
C HIS A 194 -25.85 -8.35 -7.04
N PHE A 195 -24.79 -8.87 -7.63
CA PHE A 195 -23.59 -8.09 -7.96
C PHE A 195 -23.77 -7.30 -9.26
N ASP A 196 -24.64 -7.77 -10.15
CA ASP A 196 -25.13 -7.02 -11.30
C ASP A 196 -26.54 -7.48 -11.70
N VAL A 197 -27.54 -6.64 -11.45
CA VAL A 197 -28.94 -6.90 -11.83
C VAL A 197 -29.13 -7.12 -13.33
N SER A 198 -28.25 -6.56 -14.17
CA SER A 198 -28.38 -6.67 -15.63
C SER A 198 -28.23 -8.11 -16.15
N LEU A 199 -27.62 -8.99 -15.34
CA LEU A 199 -27.34 -10.39 -15.65
C LEU A 199 -28.43 -11.36 -15.18
N GLY A 200 -29.50 -10.87 -14.55
CA GLY A 200 -30.55 -11.71 -13.96
C GLY A 200 -29.99 -12.74 -12.98
N ASP A 201 -30.44 -14.00 -13.06
CA ASP A 201 -30.00 -15.07 -12.15
C ASP A 201 -28.48 -15.33 -12.18
N SER A 202 -27.79 -14.99 -13.27
CA SER A 202 -26.33 -15.11 -13.34
C SER A 202 -25.57 -13.98 -12.65
N GLY A 203 -26.29 -12.92 -12.26
CA GLY A 203 -25.78 -11.76 -11.52
C GLY A 203 -26.00 -11.84 -10.01
N LEU A 204 -26.42 -12.98 -9.47
CA LEU A 204 -26.70 -13.16 -8.05
C LEU A 204 -25.41 -13.29 -7.23
N TRP A 205 -25.39 -12.65 -6.05
CA TRP A 205 -24.45 -13.06 -5.01
C TRP A 205 -24.68 -14.53 -4.67
N GLN A 206 -23.60 -15.27 -4.36
CA GLN A 206 -23.72 -16.63 -3.84
C GLN A 206 -24.55 -16.67 -2.55
N SER A 207 -24.34 -15.69 -1.67
CA SER A 207 -25.22 -15.42 -0.53
C SER A 207 -25.58 -13.95 -0.49
N ALA A 208 -26.87 -13.65 -0.30
CA ALA A 208 -27.36 -12.28 -0.21
C ALA A 208 -26.54 -11.45 0.79
N GLY A 209 -26.30 -10.19 0.45
CA GLY A 209 -25.39 -9.32 1.18
C GLY A 209 -23.90 -9.54 0.85
N ALA A 210 -23.59 -10.21 -0.27
CA ALA A 210 -22.22 -10.57 -0.68
C ALA A 210 -21.46 -11.39 0.38
N GLN A 211 -22.17 -12.29 1.09
CA GLN A 211 -21.61 -13.04 2.22
C GLN A 211 -21.07 -14.43 1.85
N GLY A 212 -21.21 -14.85 0.59
CA GLY A 212 -20.72 -16.14 0.13
C GLY A 212 -19.19 -16.17 0.01
N ALA A 213 -18.61 -17.36 0.10
CA ALA A 213 -17.17 -17.57 -0.09
C ALA A 213 -16.67 -17.20 -1.50
N ASN A 214 -17.58 -17.18 -2.49
CA ASN A 214 -17.35 -16.69 -3.85
C ASN A 214 -17.71 -15.22 -4.03
N ASP A 215 -18.26 -14.56 -3.00
CA ASP A 215 -18.65 -13.14 -3.05
C ASP A 215 -17.57 -12.25 -2.47
N LYS A 216 -17.04 -12.64 -1.30
CA LYS A 216 -16.00 -11.91 -0.59
C LYS A 216 -14.91 -12.80 0.02
N GLY A 217 -13.74 -12.22 0.26
CA GLY A 217 -12.66 -12.82 1.03
C GLY A 217 -13.00 -12.97 2.53
N SER A 218 -12.26 -13.85 3.22
CA SER A 218 -12.34 -14.03 4.67
C SER A 218 -11.24 -13.30 5.44
N ASP A 219 -10.15 -12.93 4.77
CA ASP A 219 -9.04 -12.22 5.40
C ASP A 219 -9.36 -10.73 5.50
N ILE A 220 -9.11 -10.16 6.69
CA ILE A 220 -9.20 -8.72 6.90
C ILE A 220 -8.02 -8.09 6.16
N LEU A 221 -8.30 -7.19 5.22
CA LEU A 221 -7.30 -6.47 4.42
C LEU A 221 -6.87 -5.15 5.08
N GLY A 222 -7.72 -4.61 5.92
CA GLY A 222 -7.51 -3.36 6.64
C GLY A 222 -8.66 -3.12 7.62
N THR A 223 -8.45 -2.22 8.57
CA THR A 223 -9.45 -1.87 9.58
C THR A 223 -9.58 -0.36 9.67
N TYR A 224 -10.82 0.12 9.60
CA TYR A 224 -11.17 1.44 10.06
C TYR A 224 -11.77 1.34 11.47
N SER A 225 -11.20 2.05 12.42
CA SER A 225 -11.81 2.20 13.74
C SER A 225 -12.26 3.66 13.89
N GLY A 226 -13.48 3.89 14.36
CA GLY A 226 -13.95 5.23 14.69
C GLY A 226 -12.99 5.96 15.62
N HIS A 227 -12.46 7.11 15.20
CA HIS A 227 -11.53 7.92 15.99
C HIS A 227 -12.27 9.15 16.51
N GLY A 228 -12.97 9.01 17.63
CA GLY A 228 -13.82 10.03 18.28
C GLY A 228 -13.49 11.49 17.95
N GLY A 229 -14.08 11.99 16.87
CA GLY A 229 -13.95 13.35 16.35
C GLY A 229 -13.50 13.47 14.89
N ALA A 230 -13.29 12.40 14.14
CA ALA A 230 -12.84 12.43 12.74
C ALA A 230 -14.00 12.69 11.76
N VAL A 231 -14.78 13.73 12.03
CA VAL A 231 -15.93 14.16 11.21
C VAL A 231 -15.50 15.32 10.30
N ASN A 232 -16.01 15.35 9.07
CA ASN A 232 -15.68 16.33 8.03
C ASN A 232 -14.19 16.34 7.63
N THR A 233 -13.51 15.20 7.69
CA THR A 233 -12.10 15.06 7.34
C THR A 233 -11.84 13.82 6.47
N PHE A 234 -10.72 13.85 5.75
CA PHE A 234 -10.17 12.64 5.15
C PHE A 234 -9.47 11.80 6.21
N ILE A 235 -9.61 10.49 6.08
CA ILE A 235 -8.87 9.50 6.84
C ILE A 235 -8.17 8.54 5.88
N GLU A 236 -7.07 7.97 6.33
CA GLU A 236 -6.35 6.94 5.59
C GLU A 236 -6.52 5.59 6.29
N ILE A 237 -6.91 4.59 5.51
CA ILE A 237 -6.96 3.19 5.90
C ILE A 237 -5.77 2.51 5.25
N THR A 238 -4.75 2.20 6.03
CA THR A 238 -3.59 1.45 5.57
C THR A 238 -3.94 -0.03 5.44
N LEU A 239 -3.66 -0.62 4.27
CA LEU A 239 -3.81 -2.05 4.09
C LEU A 239 -2.73 -2.80 4.86
N ASN A 240 -3.13 -3.89 5.54
CA ASN A 240 -2.21 -4.77 6.26
C ASN A 240 -1.49 -5.72 5.29
N ALA A 241 -0.72 -6.68 5.82
CA ALA A 241 0.01 -7.64 5.00
C ALA A 241 -0.89 -8.44 4.03
N ASN A 242 -2.11 -8.81 4.46
CA ASN A 242 -3.08 -9.50 3.61
C ASN A 242 -3.60 -8.57 2.50
N GLY A 243 -3.92 -7.31 2.85
CA GLY A 243 -4.35 -6.32 1.85
C GLY A 243 -3.26 -5.97 0.84
N ILE A 244 -2.00 -5.92 1.24
CA ILE A 244 -0.87 -5.74 0.30
C ILE A 244 -0.73 -6.97 -0.60
N ALA A 245 -0.85 -8.18 -0.06
CA ALA A 245 -0.80 -9.42 -0.85
C ALA A 245 -1.94 -9.47 -1.88
N GLU A 246 -3.15 -9.05 -1.48
CA GLU A 246 -4.32 -9.01 -2.38
C GLU A 246 -4.11 -8.03 -3.55
N VAL A 247 -3.66 -6.79 -3.26
CA VAL A 247 -3.36 -5.82 -4.32
C VAL A 247 -2.21 -6.32 -5.20
N GLN A 248 -1.22 -6.99 -4.63
CA GLN A 248 -0.13 -7.62 -5.39
C GLN A 248 -0.65 -8.69 -6.35
N ASP A 249 -1.62 -9.50 -5.92
CA ASP A 249 -2.24 -10.53 -6.75
C ASP A 249 -3.05 -9.93 -7.90
N TRP A 250 -3.76 -8.81 -7.67
CA TRP A 250 -4.45 -8.06 -8.74
C TRP A 250 -3.46 -7.46 -9.76
N VAL A 251 -2.34 -6.89 -9.30
CA VAL A 251 -1.28 -6.38 -10.18
C VAL A 251 -0.65 -7.49 -11.01
N ASN A 252 -0.50 -8.68 -10.45
CA ASN A 252 0.06 -9.83 -11.15
C ASN A 252 -0.94 -10.45 -12.14
N ASN A 253 -2.24 -10.38 -11.84
CA ASN A 253 -3.32 -11.03 -12.58
C ASN A 253 -4.46 -10.03 -12.88
N PRO A 254 -4.25 -9.05 -13.78
CA PRO A 254 -5.30 -8.11 -14.15
C PRO A 254 -6.47 -8.86 -14.83
N SER A 255 -7.70 -8.55 -14.39
CA SER A 255 -8.97 -9.10 -14.89
C SER A 255 -9.52 -8.38 -16.10
#